data_AF-A0A920JWN1-F1
#
_entry.id   AF-A0A920JWN1-F1
#
_cell.length_a   1.000
_cell.length_b   1.000
_cell.length_c   1.000
_cell.angle_alpha   90.00
_cell.angle_beta   90.00
_cell.angle_gamma   90.00
#
_symmetry.space_group_name_H-M   'P 1'
#
loop_
_entity.id
_entity.type
_entity.pdbx_description
1 polymer ?
#
loop_
_entity_poly.entity_id
_entity_poly.type
_entity_poly.pdbx_seq_one_letter_code
_entity_poly.pdbx_strand_id
1 'polypeptide(L)'
;MNFDNLDGVDLLPYLNQPNKKVPHETLYWRQSPNWAIRDGEYKLIHAGGINWLYDLSKDVGEVENIAKKSPHIVEALTDKYKEWDAELSDPAWPPRSAKTHSALSVDGIDMKWTL
;
A
#
# COMPACT_ATOMS: atom_id res chain seq x y z
N MET A 1 -18.12 3.88 -25.28
CA MET A 1 -17.39 4.39 -24.10
C MET A 1 -15.96 3.94 -24.25
N ASN A 2 -14.98 4.81 -24.00
CA ASN A 2 -13.58 4.43 -24.06
C ASN A 2 -13.15 3.91 -22.68
N PHE A 3 -12.62 2.69 -22.62
CA PHE A 3 -12.19 2.01 -21.38
C PHE A 3 -10.66 1.92 -21.26
N ASP A 4 -9.92 2.56 -22.17
CA ASP A 4 -8.46 2.45 -22.27
C ASP A 4 -7.71 2.95 -21.02
N ASN A 5 -8.37 3.69 -20.11
CA ASN A 5 -7.77 4.27 -18.90
C ASN A 5 -8.44 3.81 -17.60
N LEU A 6 -8.90 2.55 -17.52
CA LEU A 6 -9.41 1.98 -16.28
C LEU A 6 -8.32 1.20 -15.54
N ASP A 7 -8.16 1.45 -14.24
CA ASP A 7 -7.31 0.63 -13.36
C ASP A 7 -7.93 -0.74 -13.02
N GLY A 8 -9.25 -0.86 -13.15
CA GLY A 8 -10.01 -2.06 -12.86
C GLY A 8 -10.06 -3.05 -14.02
N VAL A 9 -10.25 -4.33 -13.71
CA VAL A 9 -10.44 -5.41 -14.71
C VAL A 9 -11.81 -6.08 -14.56
N ASP A 10 -12.31 -6.68 -15.65
CA ASP A 10 -13.49 -7.55 -15.59
C ASP A 10 -13.18 -8.80 -14.75
N LEU A 11 -13.94 -9.02 -13.68
CA LEU A 11 -13.74 -10.13 -12.75
C LEU A 11 -14.43 -11.43 -13.20
N LEU A 12 -15.39 -11.39 -14.13
CA LEU A 12 -16.12 -12.60 -14.57
C LEU A 12 -15.19 -13.72 -15.07
N PRO A 13 -14.13 -13.45 -15.86
CA PRO A 13 -13.20 -14.49 -16.29
C PRO A 13 -12.41 -15.12 -15.14
N TYR A 14 -12.19 -14.41 -14.04
CA TYR A 14 -11.42 -14.88 -12.88
C TYR A 14 -12.27 -15.72 -11.93
N LEU A 15 -13.58 -15.44 -11.84
CA LEU A 15 -14.53 -16.23 -11.06
C LEU A 15 -14.88 -17.57 -11.73
N ASN A 16 -14.95 -17.57 -13.06
CA ASN A 16 -15.44 -18.74 -13.83
C ASN A 16 -14.33 -19.69 -14.29
N GLN A 17 -13.05 -19.35 -14.09
CA GLN A 17 -11.90 -20.15 -14.53
C GLN A 17 -10.95 -20.43 -13.36
N PRO A 18 -10.99 -21.63 -12.74
CA PRO A 18 -10.27 -21.93 -11.50
C PRO A 18 -8.73 -21.86 -11.57
N ASN A 19 -8.14 -21.70 -12.77
CA ASN A 19 -6.69 -21.69 -12.99
C ASN A 19 -6.16 -20.35 -13.54
N LYS A 20 -6.92 -19.25 -13.45
CA LYS A 20 -6.40 -17.93 -13.86
C LYS A 20 -5.48 -17.33 -12.79
N LYS A 21 -4.49 -16.57 -13.26
CA LYS A 21 -3.69 -15.64 -12.43
C LYS A 21 -4.62 -14.65 -11.72
N VAL A 22 -4.15 -14.05 -10.62
CA VAL A 22 -4.89 -13.02 -9.87
C VAL A 22 -5.30 -11.84 -10.77
N PRO A 23 -6.43 -11.16 -10.51
CA PRO A 23 -6.91 -10.05 -11.33
C PRO A 23 -5.97 -8.84 -11.32
N HIS A 24 -5.22 -8.65 -10.25
CA HIS A 24 -4.22 -7.60 -10.11
C HIS A 24 -2.95 -8.21 -9.52
N GLU A 25 -1.80 -7.94 -10.15
CA GLU A 25 -0.49 -8.31 -9.60
C GLU A 25 -0.09 -7.38 -8.44
N THR A 26 -0.41 -6.09 -8.59
CA THR A 26 -0.12 -5.04 -7.60
C THR A 26 -1.35 -4.20 -7.31
N LEU A 27 -1.52 -3.81 -6.03
CA LEU A 27 -2.55 -2.87 -5.56
C LEU A 27 -1.91 -1.74 -4.77
N TYR A 28 -2.46 -0.53 -4.91
CA TYR A 28 -1.91 0.69 -4.30
C TYR A 28 -2.95 1.45 -3.49
N TRP A 29 -2.51 2.12 -2.44
CA TRP A 29 -3.30 3.03 -1.62
C TRP A 29 -2.48 4.28 -1.32
N ARG A 30 -3.10 5.46 -1.42
CA ARG A 30 -2.46 6.75 -1.12
C ARG A 30 -3.38 7.63 -0.27
N GLN A 31 -2.84 8.13 0.83
CA GLN A 31 -3.44 9.16 1.66
C GLN A 31 -2.36 10.16 2.11
N SER A 32 -2.06 11.11 1.24
CA SER A 32 -1.02 12.14 1.45
C SER A 32 0.33 11.48 1.83
N PRO A 33 0.98 11.70 3.00
CA PRO A 33 2.28 11.08 3.27
C PRO A 33 2.17 9.59 3.65
N ASN A 34 0.96 9.07 3.85
CA ASN A 34 0.76 7.66 4.17
C ASN A 34 0.33 6.89 2.93
N TRP A 35 0.88 5.71 2.75
CA TRP A 35 0.59 4.89 1.59
C TRP A 35 0.77 3.41 1.88
N ALA A 36 0.23 2.58 1.00
CA ALA A 36 0.48 1.15 1.01
C ALA A 36 0.56 0.60 -0.41
N ILE A 37 1.32 -0.47 -0.56
CA ILE A 37 1.41 -1.27 -1.79
C ILE A 37 1.32 -2.74 -1.39
N ARG A 38 0.53 -3.50 -2.15
CA ARG A 38 0.52 -4.97 -2.09
C ARG A 38 0.98 -5.51 -3.43
N ASP A 39 2.02 -6.33 -3.41
CA ASP A 39 2.58 -6.99 -4.60
C ASP A 39 2.70 -8.49 -4.30
N GLY A 40 1.81 -9.28 -4.90
CA GLY A 40 1.63 -10.69 -4.54
C GLY A 40 1.31 -10.88 -3.05
N GLU A 41 2.20 -11.58 -2.35
CA GLU A 41 2.06 -11.93 -0.92
C GLU A 41 2.52 -10.81 0.02
N TYR A 42 3.33 -9.87 -0.46
CA TYR A 42 3.89 -8.84 0.40
C TYR A 42 3.03 -7.58 0.40
N LYS A 43 2.83 -7.02 1.58
CA LYS A 43 2.22 -5.71 1.75
C LYS A 43 3.17 -4.81 2.53
N LEU A 44 3.48 -3.66 1.94
CA LEU A 44 4.23 -2.59 2.57
C LEU A 44 3.29 -1.44 2.90
N ILE A 45 3.37 -0.94 4.14
CA ILE A 45 2.68 0.26 4.62
C ILE A 45 3.75 1.26 5.04
N HIS A 46 3.62 2.50 4.58
CA HIS A 46 4.42 3.63 5.03
C HIS A 46 3.53 4.65 5.74
N ALA A 47 3.88 5.00 6.96
CA ALA A 47 3.20 6.04 7.71
C ALA A 47 4.10 6.64 8.80
N GLY A 48 4.02 7.95 9.01
CA GLY A 48 4.83 8.63 10.05
C GLY A 48 6.34 8.41 9.90
N GLY A 49 6.84 8.24 8.67
CA GLY A 49 8.25 7.96 8.38
C GLY A 49 8.72 6.53 8.69
N ILE A 50 7.79 5.62 8.99
CA ILE A 50 8.07 4.23 9.36
C ILE A 50 7.51 3.29 8.29
N ASN A 51 8.22 2.19 8.03
CA ASN A 51 7.81 1.11 7.14
C ASN A 51 7.38 -0.11 7.94
N TRP A 52 6.22 -0.67 7.60
CA TRP A 52 5.77 -1.98 8.02
C TRP A 52 5.60 -2.89 6.82
N LEU A 53 6.31 -4.01 6.82
CA LEU A 53 6.24 -5.02 5.77
C LEU A 53 5.67 -6.29 6.38
N TYR A 54 4.67 -6.87 5.72
CA TYR A 54 4.03 -8.12 6.12
C TYR A 54 4.04 -9.11 4.95
N ASP A 55 4.23 -10.38 5.27
CA ASP A 55 4.01 -11.52 4.35
C ASP A 55 2.59 -12.06 4.59
N LEU A 56 1.64 -11.61 3.78
CA LEU A 56 0.22 -11.94 3.91
C LEU A 56 -0.08 -13.42 3.63
N SER A 57 0.85 -14.16 3.01
CA SER A 57 0.72 -15.62 2.84
C SER A 57 0.78 -16.37 4.17
N LYS A 58 1.42 -15.78 5.18
CA LYS A 58 1.61 -16.35 6.52
C LYS A 58 0.93 -15.53 7.61
N ASP A 59 0.76 -14.24 7.37
CA ASP A 59 0.29 -13.27 8.36
C ASP A 59 -0.74 -12.31 7.74
N VAL A 60 -1.93 -12.81 7.49
CA VAL A 60 -3.07 -12.00 7.02
C VAL A 60 -3.51 -10.96 8.05
N GLY A 61 -3.13 -11.14 9.32
CA GLY A 61 -3.48 -10.25 10.43
C GLY A 61 -2.55 -9.04 10.57
N GLU A 62 -1.47 -8.98 9.79
CA GLU A 62 -0.50 -7.88 9.83
C GLU A 62 0.10 -7.67 11.24
N VAL A 63 0.49 -8.77 11.88
CA VAL A 63 0.96 -8.80 13.27
C VAL A 63 2.49 -8.71 13.34
N GLU A 64 3.22 -9.43 12.48
CA GLU A 64 4.68 -9.47 12.50
C GLU A 64 5.29 -8.55 11.44
N ASN A 65 5.76 -7.37 11.87
CA ASN A 65 6.51 -6.48 10.99
C ASN A 65 7.90 -7.05 10.65
N ILE A 66 8.10 -7.45 9.40
CA ILE A 66 9.35 -8.00 8.88
C ILE A 66 10.21 -6.99 8.11
N ALA A 67 9.88 -5.68 8.13
CA ALA A 67 10.58 -4.66 7.33
C ALA A 67 12.09 -4.62 7.58
N LYS A 68 12.52 -4.73 8.85
CA LYS A 68 13.95 -4.78 9.22
C LYS A 68 14.64 -6.07 8.78
N LYS A 69 13.90 -7.17 8.64
CA LYS A 69 14.41 -8.47 8.22
C LYS A 69 14.56 -8.56 6.69
N SER A 70 13.76 -7.79 5.95
CA SER A 70 13.69 -7.85 4.48
C SER A 70 13.81 -6.47 3.82
N PRO A 71 14.93 -5.73 4.02
CA PRO A 71 15.07 -4.36 3.52
C PRO A 71 15.03 -4.25 2.00
N HIS A 72 15.50 -5.28 1.28
CA HIS A 72 15.45 -5.34 -0.19
C HIS A 72 14.02 -5.38 -0.74
N ILE A 73 13.08 -6.03 -0.02
CA ILE A 73 11.66 -6.05 -0.39
C ILE A 73 11.05 -4.67 -0.15
N VAL A 74 11.40 -4.04 0.98
CA VAL A 74 10.95 -2.68 1.29
C VAL A 74 11.38 -1.71 0.19
N GLU A 75 12.64 -1.76 -0.24
CA GLU A 75 13.17 -0.93 -1.33
C GLU A 75 12.42 -1.18 -2.64
N ALA A 76 12.32 -2.44 -3.09
CA ALA A 76 11.64 -2.79 -4.33
C ALA A 76 10.17 -2.35 -4.37
N LEU A 77 9.43 -2.52 -3.27
CA LEU A 77 8.03 -2.10 -3.18
C LEU A 77 7.90 -0.57 -3.07
N THR A 78 8.85 0.10 -2.42
CA THR A 78 8.89 1.56 -2.35
C THR A 78 9.10 2.16 -3.73
N ASP A 79 9.98 1.57 -4.55
CA ASP A 79 10.25 2.06 -5.90
C ASP A 79 9.06 1.86 -6.82
N LYS A 80 8.41 0.68 -6.81
CA LYS A 80 7.14 0.46 -7.52
C LYS A 80 6.05 1.47 -7.11
N TYR A 81 5.94 1.74 -5.81
CA TYR A 81 4.98 2.75 -5.32
C TYR A 81 5.30 4.14 -5.87
N LYS A 82 6.56 4.57 -5.86
CA LYS A 82 6.97 5.89 -6.38
C LYS A 82 6.72 6.02 -7.88
N GLU A 83 6.95 4.96 -8.65
CA GLU A 83 6.64 4.93 -10.08
C GLU A 83 5.15 5.18 -10.31
N TRP A 84 4.27 4.45 -9.61
CA TRP A 84 2.82 4.66 -9.69
C TRP A 84 2.37 6.04 -9.18
N ASP A 85 2.92 6.51 -8.06
CA ASP A 85 2.56 7.81 -7.46
C ASP A 85 2.89 8.99 -8.38
N ALA A 86 3.95 8.88 -9.17
CA ALA A 86 4.37 9.90 -10.14
C ALA A 86 3.37 10.11 -11.29
N GLU A 87 2.48 9.14 -11.55
CA GLU A 87 1.44 9.24 -12.57
C GLU A 87 0.20 10.00 -12.07
N LEU A 88 0.08 10.18 -10.75
CA LEU A 88 -1.11 10.75 -10.12
C LEU A 88 -1.01 12.27 -10.01
N SER A 89 -2.15 12.93 -10.23
CA SER A 89 -2.27 14.36 -9.95
C SER A 89 -2.19 14.66 -8.45
N ASP A 90 -1.77 15.87 -8.12
CA ASP A 90 -1.82 16.41 -6.77
C ASP A 90 -3.26 16.41 -6.20
N PRO A 91 -3.42 16.34 -4.86
CA PRO A 91 -4.73 16.48 -4.24
C PRO A 91 -5.39 17.80 -4.65
N ALA A 92 -6.61 17.71 -5.19
CA ALA A 92 -7.36 18.88 -5.65
C ALA A 92 -7.83 19.80 -4.49
N TRP A 93 -7.74 19.34 -3.25
CA TRP A 93 -8.06 20.14 -2.06
C TRP A 93 -7.16 19.77 -0.88
N PRO A 94 -6.88 20.75 0.01
CA PRO A 94 -6.16 20.48 1.24
C PRO A 94 -6.97 19.58 2.19
N PRO A 95 -6.31 18.87 3.12
CA PRO A 95 -7.00 18.10 4.14
C PRO A 95 -7.89 19.01 5.01
N ARG A 96 -9.13 18.58 5.28
CA ARG A 96 -10.10 19.34 6.13
C ARG A 96 -9.68 19.46 7.59
N SER A 97 -8.79 18.61 8.07
CA SER A 97 -8.29 18.63 9.44
C SER A 97 -6.91 17.99 9.52
N ALA A 98 -6.06 18.54 10.39
CA ALA A 98 -4.85 17.85 10.84
C ALA A 98 -5.23 16.82 11.90
N LYS A 99 -4.54 15.67 11.94
CA LYS A 99 -4.68 14.73 13.05
C LYS A 99 -4.23 15.45 14.33
N THR A 100 -5.10 15.55 15.32
CA THR A 100 -4.85 16.28 16.58
C THR A 100 -4.23 15.40 17.68
N HIS A 101 -4.02 14.11 17.44
CA HIS A 101 -3.38 13.20 18.39
C HIS A 101 -1.88 13.07 18.08
N SER A 102 -1.05 13.53 19.00
CA SER A 102 0.41 13.66 18.84
C SER A 102 1.20 12.36 18.95
N ALA A 103 0.58 11.28 19.43
CA ALA A 103 1.22 9.98 19.56
C ALA A 103 0.19 8.85 19.40
N LEU A 104 0.42 8.00 18.41
CA LEU A 104 -0.19 6.69 18.29
C LEU A 104 0.97 5.69 18.15
N SER A 105 0.92 4.58 18.88
CA SER A 105 1.87 3.48 18.66
C SER A 105 1.23 2.42 17.78
N VAL A 106 1.94 1.96 16.77
CA VAL A 106 1.56 0.77 15.99
C VAL A 106 2.66 -0.26 16.18
N ASP A 107 2.30 -1.47 16.61
CA ASP A 107 3.24 -2.56 16.92
C ASP A 107 4.35 -2.16 17.92
N GLY A 108 4.01 -1.30 18.90
CA GLY A 108 4.96 -0.78 19.87
C GLY A 108 5.96 0.24 19.32
N ILE A 109 5.78 0.70 18.07
CA ILE A 109 6.57 1.76 17.46
C ILE A 109 5.81 3.08 17.59
N ASP A 110 6.39 4.05 18.28
CA ASP A 110 5.83 5.39 18.41
C ASP A 110 5.82 6.11 17.07
N MET A 111 4.63 6.45 16.58
CA MET A 111 4.47 7.27 15.39
C MET A 111 4.46 8.75 15.77
N LYS A 112 5.37 9.51 15.17
CA LYS A 112 5.33 10.97 15.18
C LYS A 112 4.69 11.44 13.89
N TRP A 113 3.51 12.06 13.97
CA TRP A 113 2.89 12.70 12.82
C TRP A 113 3.69 13.96 12.47
N THR A 114 4.37 13.95 11.33
CA THR A 114 4.87 15.19 10.73
C THR A 114 3.71 15.87 10.02
N LEU A 115 3.44 17.12 10.43
CA LEU A 115 2.43 18.01 9.85
C LEU A 115 2.91 18.57 8.50
#